data_AF-A0A8J4QU35-F1
#
_entry.id   AF-A0A8J4QU35-F1
#
_cell.length_a   1.000
_cell.length_b   1.000
_cell.length_c   1.000
_cell.angle_alpha   90.00
_cell.angle_beta   90.00
_cell.angle_gamma   90.00
#
_symmetry.space_group_name_H-M   'P 1'
#
loop_
_entity.id
_entity.type
_entity.pdbx_description
1 polymer ?
#
loop_
_entity_poly.entity_id
_entity_poly.type
_entity_poly.pdbx_seq_one_letter_code
_entity_poly.pdbx_strand_id
1 'polypeptide(L)'
;MNPLISAASVIAAGLAVGLASIGPGVGQGTAAGQAVEGIARQPEAEGKIRGTLLLSLAFMEALTIYGLVVALALLFANPFRILKTILNSEELRRGAIEQLEKARARLRKVEMEADQFRVNGYSDIEREKSNLINSTYQTLEQFEIYKNETIRFEQQRASNQVRQRVFQQALKGALGTLTSSLNNELHLRTINANIGMFGTLTEIID
;
A
#
# COMPACT_ATOMS: atom_id res chain seq x y z
N MET A 1 7.64 -2.85 -40.35
CA MET A 1 7.82 -1.92 -41.49
C MET A 1 6.48 -1.81 -42.18
N ASN A 2 5.94 -0.63 -42.50
CA ASN A 2 4.71 -0.60 -43.30
C ASN A 2 5.11 -1.01 -44.72
N PRO A 3 4.78 -2.23 -45.18
CA PRO A 3 5.29 -2.75 -46.44
C PRO A 3 4.93 -1.82 -47.61
N LEU A 4 3.79 -1.11 -47.49
CA LEU A 4 3.33 -0.15 -48.47
C LEU A 4 4.28 1.04 -48.68
N ILE A 5 4.77 1.66 -47.60
CA ILE A 5 5.65 2.83 -47.71
C ILE A 5 7.00 2.42 -48.29
N SER A 6 7.54 1.29 -47.84
CA SER A 6 8.80 0.76 -48.38
C SER A 6 8.67 0.36 -49.85
N ALA A 7 7.60 -0.33 -50.23
CA ALA A 7 7.36 -0.69 -51.63
C ALA A 7 7.19 0.56 -52.50
N ALA A 8 6.40 1.54 -52.06
CA ALA A 8 6.20 2.79 -52.78
C ALA A 8 7.51 3.58 -52.95
N SER A 9 8.36 3.65 -51.91
CA SER A 9 9.65 4.33 -51.99
C SER A 9 10.64 3.63 -52.92
N VAL A 10 10.68 2.29 -52.93
CA VAL A 10 11.56 1.54 -53.85
C VAL A 10 11.12 1.75 -55.31
N ILE A 11 9.80 1.69 -55.57
CA ILE A 11 9.25 1.93 -56.91
C ILE A 11 9.52 3.38 -57.34
N ALA A 12 9.25 4.36 -56.48
CA ALA A 12 9.48 5.77 -56.77
C ALA A 12 10.97 6.08 -57.01
N ALA A 13 11.89 5.46 -56.25
CA ALA A 13 13.32 5.62 -56.45
C ALA A 13 13.78 5.04 -57.80
N GLY A 14 13.30 3.85 -58.18
CA GLY A 14 13.60 3.25 -59.48
C GLY A 14 13.09 4.10 -60.65
N LEU A 15 11.87 4.64 -60.53
CA LEU A 15 11.31 5.54 -61.53
C LEU A 15 12.06 6.88 -61.61
N ALA A 16 12.47 7.46 -60.48
CA ALA A 16 13.20 8.72 -60.45
C ALA A 16 14.55 8.61 -61.19
N VAL A 17 15.33 7.56 -60.93
CA VAL A 17 16.62 7.34 -61.62
C VAL A 17 16.40 6.96 -63.08
N GLY A 18 15.46 6.06 -63.36
CA GLY A 18 15.16 5.61 -64.72
C GLY A 18 14.77 6.78 -65.63
N LEU A 19 13.80 7.60 -65.21
CA LEU A 19 13.34 8.74 -65.99
C LEU A 19 14.38 9.87 -66.07
N ALA A 20 15.14 10.13 -65.00
CA ALA A 20 16.20 11.14 -65.01
C ALA A 20 17.35 10.79 -65.96
N SER A 21 17.59 9.51 -66.22
CA SER A 21 18.72 9.04 -67.04
C SER A 21 18.43 9.00 -68.55
N ILE A 22 17.15 8.98 -68.98
CA ILE A 22 16.79 8.85 -70.41
C ILE A 22 17.26 10.05 -71.23
N GLY A 23 16.93 11.27 -70.79
CA GLY A 23 17.27 12.50 -71.51
C GLY A 23 18.79 12.69 -71.68
N PRO A 24 19.56 12.65 -70.58
CA PRO A 24 21.02 12.66 -70.62
C PRO A 24 21.59 11.50 -71.45
N GLY A 25 21.10 10.26 -71.31
CA GLY A 25 21.60 9.13 -72.09
C GLY A 25 21.49 9.34 -73.61
N VAL A 26 20.35 9.85 -74.08
CA VAL A 26 20.15 10.17 -75.50
C VAL A 26 20.99 11.39 -75.93
N GLY A 27 21.01 12.44 -75.11
CA GLY A 27 21.77 13.67 -75.38
C GLY A 27 23.28 13.43 -75.46
N GLN A 28 23.82 12.65 -74.54
CA GLN A 28 25.25 12.30 -74.50
C GLN A 28 25.65 11.42 -75.67
N GLY A 29 24.84 10.42 -76.03
CA GLY A 29 25.09 9.58 -77.20
C GLY A 29 25.15 10.40 -78.50
N THR A 30 24.24 11.37 -78.64
CA THR A 30 24.19 12.25 -79.82
C THR A 30 25.35 13.23 -79.85
N ALA A 31 25.63 13.90 -78.74
CA ALA A 31 26.73 14.85 -78.61
C ALA A 31 28.11 14.18 -78.84
N ALA A 32 28.31 12.98 -78.29
CA ALA A 32 29.52 12.21 -78.49
C ALA A 32 29.69 11.78 -79.96
N GLY A 33 28.62 11.32 -80.61
CA GLY A 33 28.64 10.96 -82.04
C GLY A 33 29.04 12.13 -82.93
N GLN A 34 28.42 13.30 -82.73
CA GLN A 34 28.77 14.52 -83.47
C GLN A 34 30.19 15.03 -83.18
N ALA A 35 30.66 14.89 -81.95
CA ALA A 35 32.02 15.27 -81.59
C ALA A 35 33.06 14.38 -82.28
N VAL A 36 32.84 13.07 -82.35
CA VAL A 36 33.73 12.13 -83.07
C VAL A 36 33.76 12.45 -84.56
N GLU A 37 32.60 12.71 -85.18
CA GLU A 37 32.54 13.09 -86.58
C GLU A 37 33.24 14.43 -86.85
N GLY A 38 33.08 15.41 -85.96
CA GLY A 38 33.78 16.69 -86.04
C GLY A 38 35.30 16.55 -85.96
N ILE A 39 35.81 15.72 -85.06
CA ILE A 39 37.24 15.43 -84.92
C ILE A 39 37.78 14.74 -86.18
N ALA A 40 37.03 13.77 -86.73
CA ALA A 40 37.44 13.07 -87.94
C ALA A 40 37.56 14.01 -89.16
N ARG A 41 36.70 15.04 -89.24
CA ARG A 41 36.74 16.04 -90.33
C ARG A 41 37.81 17.11 -90.11
N GLN A 42 38.12 17.47 -88.87
CA GLN A 42 39.11 18.50 -88.51
C GLN A 42 39.97 18.03 -87.31
N PRO A 43 41.02 17.25 -87.57
CA PRO A 43 41.90 16.72 -86.52
C PRO A 43 42.62 17.82 -85.74
N GLU A 44 42.92 18.96 -86.39
CA GLU A 44 43.65 20.06 -85.75
C GLU A 44 42.83 20.75 -84.64
N ALA A 45 41.50 20.63 -84.67
CA ALA A 45 40.58 21.22 -83.70
C ALA A 45 40.21 20.26 -82.55
N GLU A 46 40.78 19.06 -82.50
CA GLU A 46 40.40 17.99 -81.57
C GLU A 46 40.34 18.42 -80.10
N GLY A 47 41.37 19.12 -79.63
CA GLY A 47 41.44 19.57 -78.23
C GLY A 47 40.29 20.50 -77.84
N LYS A 48 39.87 21.38 -78.75
CA LYS A 48 38.76 22.31 -78.52
C LYS A 48 37.41 21.58 -78.55
N ILE A 49 37.21 20.66 -79.49
CA ILE A 49 35.99 19.84 -79.60
C ILE A 49 35.81 18.97 -78.35
N ARG A 50 36.88 18.27 -77.91
CA ARG A 50 36.85 17.45 -76.69
C ARG A 50 36.56 18.30 -75.45
N GLY A 51 37.15 19.49 -75.34
CA GLY A 51 36.90 20.41 -74.23
C GLY A 51 35.43 20.84 -74.13
N THR A 52 34.83 21.27 -75.25
CA THR A 52 33.41 21.64 -75.29
C THR A 52 32.50 20.44 -75.03
N LEU A 53 32.81 19.26 -75.59
CA LEU A 53 32.06 18.02 -75.34
C LEU A 53 32.03 17.69 -73.85
N LEU A 54 33.20 17.62 -73.19
CA LEU A 54 33.28 17.27 -71.77
C LEU A 54 32.51 18.25 -70.89
N LEU A 55 32.55 19.55 -71.21
CA LEU A 55 31.77 20.56 -70.51
C LEU A 55 30.25 20.32 -70.66
N SER A 56 29.78 20.06 -71.89
CA SER A 56 28.37 19.75 -72.15
C SER A 56 27.92 18.45 -71.47
N LEU A 57 28.75 17.40 -71.50
CA LEU A 57 28.47 16.13 -70.83
C LEU A 57 28.37 16.33 -69.30
N ALA A 58 29.26 17.13 -68.71
CA ALA A 58 29.25 17.41 -67.27
C ALA A 58 27.96 18.14 -66.82
N PHE A 59 27.47 19.10 -67.62
CA PHE A 59 26.19 19.77 -67.32
C PHE A 59 24.99 18.83 -67.46
N MET A 60 24.99 17.93 -68.44
CA MET A 60 23.95 16.91 -68.58
C MET A 60 23.96 15.91 -67.41
N GLU A 61 25.14 15.50 -66.96
CA GLU A 61 25.31 14.56 -65.86
C GLU A 61 24.80 15.13 -64.53
N ALA A 62 24.97 16.44 -64.30
CA ALA A 62 24.48 17.11 -63.09
C ALA A 62 22.96 16.94 -62.90
N LEU A 63 22.18 16.93 -63.99
CA LEU A 63 20.73 16.69 -63.95
C LEU A 63 20.41 15.24 -63.56
N THR A 64 21.16 14.26 -64.07
CA THR A 64 21.04 12.85 -63.68
C THR A 64 21.34 12.64 -62.20
N ILE A 65 22.37 13.32 -61.68
CA ILE A 65 22.77 13.23 -60.28
C ILE A 65 21.67 13.75 -59.34
N TYR A 66 20.92 14.79 -59.71
CA TYR A 66 19.77 15.23 -58.90
C TYR A 66 18.70 14.14 -58.76
N GLY A 67 18.40 13.39 -59.83
CA GLY A 67 17.51 12.23 -59.77
C GLY A 67 18.03 11.12 -58.84
N LEU A 68 19.34 10.85 -58.90
CA LEU A 68 20.00 9.90 -58.01
C LEU A 68 19.93 10.33 -56.53
N VAL A 69 20.15 11.61 -56.24
CA VAL A 69 20.07 12.16 -54.87
C VAL A 69 18.67 11.98 -54.29
N VAL A 70 17.62 12.28 -55.05
CA VAL A 70 16.23 12.07 -54.61
C VAL A 70 15.94 10.60 -54.34
N ALA A 71 16.40 9.70 -55.21
CA ALA A 71 16.24 8.25 -55.04
C ALA A 71 16.93 7.74 -53.77
N LEU A 72 18.16 8.19 -53.50
CA LEU A 72 18.89 7.85 -52.27
C LEU A 72 18.21 8.42 -51.03
N ALA A 73 17.68 9.64 -51.09
CA ALA A 73 16.93 10.24 -49.99
C ALA A 73 15.65 9.44 -49.66
N LEU A 74 14.91 8.98 -50.68
CA LEU A 74 13.72 8.14 -50.48
C LEU A 74 14.05 6.75 -49.91
N LEU A 75 15.21 6.19 -50.24
CA LEU A 75 15.62 4.86 -49.79
C LEU A 75 16.17 4.87 -48.36
N PHE A 76 17.03 5.86 -48.02
CA PHE A 76 17.76 5.88 -46.75
C PHE A 76 17.22 6.93 -45.76
N ALA A 77 16.84 8.10 -46.25
CA ALA A 77 16.47 9.26 -45.42
C ALA A 77 14.95 9.55 -45.44
N ASN A 78 14.12 8.55 -45.77
CA ASN A 78 12.69 8.73 -45.98
C ASN A 78 12.01 9.49 -44.81
N PRO A 79 11.52 10.73 -45.04
CA PRO A 79 10.98 11.58 -43.98
C PRO A 79 9.69 11.01 -43.37
N PHE A 80 8.88 10.28 -44.15
CA PHE A 80 7.64 9.67 -43.67
C PHE A 80 7.89 8.57 -42.64
N ARG A 81 9.01 7.84 -42.77
CA ARG A 81 9.40 6.81 -41.79
C ARG A 81 9.73 7.42 -40.44
N ILE A 82 10.49 8.51 -40.46
CA ILE A 82 10.93 9.21 -39.25
C ILE A 82 9.72 9.77 -38.52
N LEU A 83 8.85 10.48 -39.22
CA LEU A 83 7.65 11.07 -38.63
C LEU A 83 6.72 10.03 -38.00
N LYS A 84 6.46 8.91 -38.68
CA LYS A 84 5.61 7.84 -38.11
C LYS A 84 6.22 7.24 -36.85
N THR A 85 7.54 7.08 -36.82
CA THR A 85 8.25 6.56 -35.64
C THR A 85 8.16 7.53 -34.47
N ILE A 86 8.33 8.83 -34.72
CA ILE A 86 8.18 9.88 -33.72
C ILE A 86 6.76 9.91 -33.17
N LEU A 87 5.74 9.94 -34.04
CA LEU A 87 4.33 9.96 -33.62
C LEU A 87 3.97 8.74 -32.78
N ASN A 88 4.39 7.55 -33.19
CA ASN A 88 4.16 6.33 -32.42
C ASN A 88 4.85 6.40 -31.05
N SER A 89 6.10 6.89 -30.99
CA SER A 89 6.82 7.05 -29.72
C SER A 89 6.18 8.10 -28.80
N GLU A 90 5.64 9.18 -29.36
CA GLU A 90 4.87 10.21 -28.64
C GLU A 90 3.58 9.62 -28.05
N GLU A 91 2.85 8.83 -28.82
CA GLU A 91 1.61 8.18 -28.37
C GLU A 91 1.88 7.16 -27.25
N LEU A 92 2.91 6.31 -27.39
CA LEU A 92 3.34 5.41 -26.33
C LEU A 92 3.77 6.17 -25.07
N ARG A 93 4.54 7.26 -25.22
CA ARG A 93 4.96 8.10 -24.09
C ARG A 93 3.75 8.70 -23.37
N ARG A 94 2.77 9.20 -24.13
CA ARG A 94 1.55 9.79 -23.58
C ARG A 94 0.74 8.76 -22.80
N GLY A 95 0.55 7.56 -23.37
CA GLY A 95 -0.13 6.45 -22.70
C GLY A 95 0.59 6.01 -21.42
N ALA A 96 1.92 5.94 -21.44
CA ALA A 96 2.72 5.60 -20.27
C ALA A 96 2.60 6.64 -19.14
N ILE A 97 2.58 7.94 -19.48
CA ILE A 97 2.37 9.02 -18.50
C ILE A 97 0.98 8.92 -17.88
N GLU A 98 -0.07 8.68 -18.68
CA GLU A 98 -1.42 8.52 -18.15
C GLU A 98 -1.54 7.33 -17.19
N GLN A 99 -0.91 6.19 -17.53
CA GLN A 99 -0.85 5.04 -16.62
C GLN A 99 -0.09 5.36 -15.33
N LEU A 100 1.03 6.09 -15.43
CA LEU A 100 1.80 6.51 -14.27
C LEU A 100 1.00 7.46 -13.36
N GLU A 101 0.27 8.40 -13.93
CA GLU A 101 -0.60 9.31 -13.17
C GLU A 101 -1.72 8.56 -12.47
N LYS A 102 -2.38 7.61 -13.15
CA LYS A 102 -3.39 6.73 -12.53
C LYS A 102 -2.79 5.89 -11.40
N ALA A 103 -1.59 5.34 -11.59
CA ALA A 103 -0.90 4.58 -10.54
C ALA A 103 -0.55 5.46 -9.33
N ARG A 104 -0.04 6.68 -9.55
CA ARG A 104 0.23 7.66 -8.49
C ARG A 104 -1.04 8.07 -7.73
N ALA A 105 -2.16 8.27 -8.44
CA ALA A 105 -3.43 8.60 -7.80
C ALA A 105 -3.93 7.45 -6.90
N ARG A 106 -3.79 6.19 -7.35
CA ARG A 106 -4.10 5.01 -6.54
C ARG A 106 -3.20 4.91 -5.31
N LEU A 107 -1.89 5.13 -5.47
CA LEU A 107 -0.94 5.12 -4.35
C LEU A 107 -1.30 6.18 -3.30
N ARG A 108 -1.61 7.42 -3.71
CA ARG A 108 -2.07 8.46 -2.79
C ARG A 108 -3.34 8.06 -2.03
N LYS A 109 -4.28 7.40 -2.70
CA LYS A 109 -5.49 6.89 -2.04
C LYS A 109 -5.14 5.85 -0.98
N VAL A 110 -4.28 4.90 -1.30
CA VAL A 110 -3.81 3.87 -0.36
C VAL A 110 -3.06 4.50 0.82
N GLU A 111 -2.20 5.50 0.57
CA GLU A 111 -1.50 6.24 1.64
C GLU A 111 -2.48 6.93 2.58
N MET A 112 -3.49 7.63 2.05
CA MET A 112 -4.53 8.27 2.88
C MET A 112 -5.32 7.25 3.70
N GLU A 113 -5.70 6.11 3.11
CA GLU A 113 -6.41 5.04 3.82
C GLU A 113 -5.54 4.40 4.90
N ALA A 114 -4.25 4.20 4.63
CA ALA A 114 -3.28 3.66 5.60
C ALA A 114 -3.06 4.62 6.76
N ASP A 115 -2.95 5.92 6.50
CA ASP A 115 -2.85 6.94 7.54
C ASP A 115 -4.14 7.03 8.38
N GLN A 116 -5.30 6.94 7.74
CA GLN A 116 -6.57 6.88 8.45
C GLN A 116 -6.67 5.63 9.34
N PHE A 117 -6.28 4.46 8.82
CA PHE A 117 -6.23 3.22 9.60
C PHE A 117 -5.27 3.34 10.78
N ARG A 118 -4.10 3.95 10.58
CA ARG A 118 -3.11 4.19 11.63
C ARG A 118 -3.68 5.07 12.73
N VAL A 119 -4.29 6.22 12.39
CA VAL A 119 -4.89 7.14 13.36
C VAL A 119 -6.07 6.49 14.11
N ASN A 120 -6.95 5.79 13.39
CA ASN A 120 -8.07 5.07 14.00
C ASN A 120 -7.57 3.97 14.94
N GLY A 121 -6.60 3.17 14.50
CA GLY A 121 -6.00 2.11 15.31
C GLY A 121 -5.37 2.65 16.60
N TYR A 122 -4.65 3.79 16.54
CA TYR A 122 -4.13 4.43 17.76
C TYR A 122 -5.25 4.89 18.71
N SER A 123 -6.33 5.47 18.18
CA SER A 123 -7.49 5.89 18.98
C SER A 123 -8.20 4.71 19.64
N ASP A 124 -8.36 3.61 18.91
CA ASP A 124 -9.01 2.39 19.42
C ASP A 124 -8.15 1.71 20.49
N ILE A 125 -6.83 1.63 20.30
CA ILE A 125 -5.89 1.13 21.30
C ILE A 125 -5.94 1.98 22.58
N GLU A 126 -5.94 3.30 22.48
CA GLU A 126 -6.00 4.16 23.67
C GLU A 126 -7.34 4.02 24.40
N ARG A 127 -8.44 3.86 23.66
CA ARG A 127 -9.77 3.57 24.24
C ARG A 127 -9.79 2.23 24.95
N GLU A 128 -9.25 1.18 24.34
CA GLU A 128 -9.21 -0.17 24.92
C GLU A 128 -8.34 -0.21 26.17
N LYS A 129 -7.18 0.47 26.15
CA LYS A 129 -6.33 0.65 27.32
C LYS A 129 -7.06 1.35 28.46
N SER A 130 -7.78 2.45 28.16
CA SER A 130 -8.59 3.16 29.18
C SER A 130 -9.68 2.25 29.76
N ASN A 131 -10.38 1.50 28.92
CA ASN A 131 -11.39 0.54 29.36
C ASN A 131 -10.80 -0.57 30.25
N LEU A 132 -9.64 -1.11 29.87
CA LEU A 132 -8.94 -2.14 30.65
C LEU A 132 -8.49 -1.60 32.01
N ILE A 133 -7.93 -0.39 32.04
CA ILE A 133 -7.55 0.30 33.27
C ILE A 133 -8.78 0.48 34.18
N ASN A 134 -9.88 0.98 33.64
CA ASN A 134 -11.12 1.18 34.41
C ASN A 134 -11.69 -0.13 34.95
N SER A 135 -11.71 -1.19 34.14
CA SER A 135 -12.16 -2.52 34.57
C SER A 135 -11.24 -3.12 35.65
N THR A 136 -9.94 -2.90 35.53
CA THR A 136 -8.96 -3.32 36.54
C THR A 136 -9.17 -2.59 37.86
N TYR A 137 -9.40 -1.27 37.82
CA TYR A 137 -9.72 -0.49 39.02
C TYR A 137 -11.01 -0.97 39.69
N GLN A 138 -12.08 -1.22 38.93
CA GLN A 138 -13.33 -1.77 39.47
C GLN A 138 -13.10 -3.14 40.13
N THR A 139 -12.31 -4.00 39.51
CA THR A 139 -11.96 -5.32 40.06
C THR A 139 -11.16 -5.19 41.35
N LEU A 140 -10.21 -4.25 41.41
CA LEU A 140 -9.42 -3.96 42.61
C LEU A 140 -10.28 -3.42 43.76
N GLU A 141 -11.22 -2.52 43.46
CA GLU A 141 -12.17 -1.99 44.44
C GLU A 141 -13.06 -3.10 45.02
N GLN A 142 -13.60 -3.97 44.15
CA GLN A 142 -14.37 -5.14 44.61
C GLN A 142 -13.54 -6.08 45.47
N PHE A 143 -12.28 -6.33 45.09
CA PHE A 143 -11.38 -7.15 45.88
C PHE A 143 -11.08 -6.53 47.25
N GLU A 144 -10.91 -5.21 47.32
CA GLU A 144 -10.71 -4.49 48.58
C GLU A 144 -11.94 -4.58 49.49
N ILE A 145 -13.14 -4.42 48.94
CA ILE A 145 -14.41 -4.61 49.66
C ILE A 145 -14.49 -6.04 50.22
N TYR A 146 -14.25 -7.06 49.38
CA TYR A 146 -14.29 -8.46 49.79
C TYR A 146 -13.30 -8.79 50.92
N LYS A 147 -12.08 -8.24 50.85
CA LYS A 147 -11.07 -8.40 51.90
C LYS A 147 -11.54 -7.75 53.20
N ASN A 148 -12.13 -6.56 53.14
CA ASN A 148 -12.65 -5.86 54.32
C ASN A 148 -13.82 -6.62 54.96
N GLU A 149 -14.71 -7.20 54.16
CA GLU A 149 -15.79 -8.07 54.64
C GLU A 149 -15.24 -9.33 55.31
N THR A 150 -14.23 -9.98 54.70
CA THR A 150 -13.57 -11.16 55.26
C THR A 150 -12.91 -10.86 56.61
N ILE A 151 -12.22 -9.72 56.72
CA ILE A 151 -11.62 -9.27 57.98
C ILE A 151 -12.69 -9.06 59.05
N ARG A 152 -13.81 -8.39 58.71
CA ARG A 152 -14.92 -8.19 59.65
C ARG A 152 -15.53 -9.51 60.12
N PHE A 153 -15.73 -10.45 59.20
CA PHE A 153 -16.24 -11.79 59.52
C PHE A 153 -15.30 -12.53 60.49
N GLU A 154 -14.00 -12.55 60.21
CA GLU A 154 -13.01 -13.18 61.09
C GLU A 154 -12.90 -12.48 62.46
N GLN A 155 -13.00 -11.15 62.52
CA GLN A 155 -13.08 -10.41 63.79
C GLN A 155 -14.32 -10.79 64.61
N GLN A 156 -15.48 -10.91 63.97
CA GLN A 156 -16.70 -11.33 64.64
C GLN A 156 -16.62 -12.78 65.13
N ARG A 157 -16.05 -13.66 64.31
CA ARG A 157 -15.78 -15.06 64.67
C ARG A 157 -14.84 -15.15 65.87
N ALA A 158 -13.73 -14.41 65.87
CA ALA A 158 -12.79 -14.38 66.99
C ALA A 158 -13.44 -13.83 68.27
N SER A 159 -14.22 -12.74 68.17
CA SER A 159 -14.96 -12.17 69.30
C SER A 159 -15.96 -13.17 69.90
N ASN A 160 -16.69 -13.90 69.05
CA ASN A 160 -17.62 -14.94 69.49
C ASN A 160 -16.89 -16.12 70.17
N GLN A 161 -15.76 -16.56 69.62
CA GLN A 161 -14.94 -17.60 70.24
C GLN A 161 -14.42 -17.16 71.63
N VAL A 162 -13.93 -15.93 71.75
CA VAL A 162 -13.48 -15.38 73.04
C VAL A 162 -14.65 -15.30 74.02
N ARG A 163 -15.81 -14.78 73.59
CA ARG A 163 -17.03 -14.71 74.42
C ARG A 163 -17.45 -16.09 74.94
N GLN A 164 -17.44 -17.11 74.07
CA GLN A 164 -17.77 -18.48 74.48
C GLN A 164 -16.77 -19.03 75.49
N ARG A 165 -15.47 -18.82 75.30
CA ARG A 165 -14.43 -19.25 76.25
C ARG A 165 -14.58 -18.56 77.61
N VAL A 166 -14.80 -17.25 77.61
CA VAL A 166 -15.03 -16.46 78.84
C VAL A 166 -16.29 -16.94 79.56
N PHE A 167 -17.38 -17.17 78.82
CA PHE A 167 -18.63 -17.70 79.39
C PHE A 167 -18.44 -19.09 80.00
N GLN A 168 -17.75 -20.00 79.32
CA GLN A 168 -17.42 -21.32 79.85
C GLN A 168 -16.54 -21.23 81.10
N GLN A 169 -15.57 -20.31 81.14
CA GLN A 169 -14.73 -20.09 82.30
C GLN A 169 -15.53 -19.52 83.49
N ALA A 170 -16.42 -18.56 83.23
CA ALA A 170 -17.32 -18.00 84.24
C ALA A 170 -18.28 -19.06 84.79
N LEU A 171 -18.86 -19.90 83.94
CA LEU A 171 -19.70 -21.03 84.35
C LEU A 171 -18.95 -22.04 85.22
N LYS A 172 -17.72 -22.41 84.83
CA LYS A 172 -16.87 -23.30 85.64
C LYS A 172 -16.56 -22.68 87.00
N GLY A 173 -16.26 -21.37 87.04
CA GLY A 173 -16.04 -20.62 88.28
C GLY A 173 -17.28 -20.59 89.17
N ALA A 174 -18.43 -20.24 88.61
CA ALA A 174 -19.72 -20.21 89.32
C ALA A 174 -20.10 -21.58 89.87
N LEU A 175 -19.91 -22.66 89.10
CA LEU A 175 -20.14 -24.03 89.54
C LEU A 175 -19.21 -24.40 90.70
N GLY A 176 -17.93 -24.02 90.64
CA GLY A 176 -16.97 -24.21 91.73
C GLY A 176 -17.43 -23.53 93.02
N THR A 177 -17.81 -22.25 92.94
CA THR A 177 -18.34 -21.48 94.07
C THR A 177 -19.66 -22.06 94.61
N LEU A 178 -20.56 -22.47 93.73
CA LEU A 178 -21.84 -23.07 94.12
C LEU A 178 -21.61 -24.38 94.87
N THR A 179 -20.69 -25.21 94.39
CA THR A 179 -20.34 -26.50 95.01
C THR A 179 -19.69 -26.29 96.39
N SER A 180 -18.83 -25.27 96.55
CA SER A 180 -18.20 -24.98 97.85
C SER A 180 -19.12 -24.28 98.85
N SER A 181 -20.17 -23.59 98.38
CA SER A 181 -21.11 -22.82 99.23
C SER A 181 -22.39 -23.60 99.57
N LEU A 182 -22.50 -24.83 99.05
CA LEU A 182 -23.69 -25.66 99.15
C LEU A 182 -23.86 -26.17 100.59
N ASN A 183 -24.74 -25.51 101.35
CA ASN A 183 -25.13 -25.89 102.71
C ASN A 183 -26.64 -26.18 102.78
N ASN A 184 -27.09 -26.79 103.88
CA ASN A 184 -28.49 -27.21 104.03
C ASN A 184 -29.50 -26.04 103.89
N GLU A 185 -29.13 -24.83 104.33
CA GLU A 185 -29.94 -23.61 104.21
C GLU A 185 -30.12 -23.18 102.75
N LEU A 186 -29.02 -23.12 101.98
CA LEU A 186 -29.04 -22.75 100.56
C LEU A 186 -29.82 -23.79 99.75
N HIS A 187 -29.66 -25.09 100.05
CA HIS A 187 -30.45 -26.16 99.45
C HIS A 187 -31.95 -25.98 99.66
N LEU A 188 -32.40 -25.73 100.89
CA LEU A 188 -33.83 -25.56 101.19
C LEU A 188 -34.40 -24.31 100.51
N ARG A 189 -33.65 -23.20 100.50
CA ARG A 189 -34.07 -21.98 99.78
C ARG A 189 -34.18 -22.20 98.27
N THR A 190 -33.22 -22.89 97.66
CA THR A 190 -33.26 -23.21 96.21
C THR A 190 -34.41 -24.18 95.88
N ILE A 191 -34.66 -25.19 96.71
CA ILE A 191 -35.78 -26.12 96.52
C ILE A 191 -37.11 -25.37 96.62
N ASN A 192 -37.31 -24.54 97.65
CA ASN A 192 -38.53 -23.74 97.81
C ASN A 192 -38.73 -22.76 96.65
N ALA A 193 -37.66 -22.09 96.20
CA ALA A 193 -37.71 -21.20 95.05
C ALA A 193 -38.10 -21.94 93.75
N ASN A 194 -37.52 -23.14 93.51
CA ASN A 194 -37.85 -23.96 92.35
C ASN A 194 -39.30 -24.50 92.42
N ILE A 195 -39.78 -24.93 93.59
CA ILE A 195 -41.18 -25.33 93.79
C ILE A 195 -42.13 -24.16 93.54
N GLY A 196 -41.81 -22.97 94.06
CA GLY A 196 -42.58 -21.76 93.81
C GLY A 196 -42.62 -21.40 92.31
N MET A 197 -41.48 -21.48 91.62
CA MET A 197 -41.40 -21.28 90.17
C MET A 197 -42.24 -22.31 89.40
N PHE A 198 -42.20 -23.57 89.81
CA PHE A 198 -42.99 -24.64 89.21
C PHE A 198 -44.49 -24.40 89.43
N GLY A 199 -44.87 -23.96 90.63
CA GLY A 199 -46.24 -23.55 90.96
C GLY A 199 -46.75 -22.42 90.07
N THR A 200 -45.94 -21.36 89.89
CA THR A 200 -46.27 -20.26 88.97
C THR A 200 -46.33 -20.70 87.50
N LEU A 201 -45.50 -21.67 87.09
CA LEU A 201 -45.55 -22.25 85.74
C LEU A 201 -46.83 -23.06 85.52
N THR A 202 -47.30 -23.80 86.53
CA THR A 202 -48.58 -24.51 86.47
C THR A 202 -49.78 -23.56 86.50
N GLU A 203 -49.74 -22.47 87.26
CA GLU A 203 -50.78 -21.41 87.24
C GLU A 203 -50.84 -20.62 85.92
N ILE A 204 -49.76 -20.62 85.12
CA ILE A 204 -49.75 -20.01 83.78
C ILE A 204 -50.32 -20.97 82.71
N ILE A 205 -50.36 -22.28 83.01
CA ILE A 205 -50.74 -23.33 82.06
C ILE A 205 -52.19 -23.83 82.26
N ASP A 206 -52.78 -23.67 83.46
CA ASP A 206 -54.22 -23.82 83.74
C ASP A 206 -55.02 -22.53 83.46
#